data_AF-A0A838Q637-F1
#
_entry.id   AF-A0A838Q637-F1
#
_cell.length_a   1.000
_cell.length_b   1.000
_cell.length_c   1.000
_cell.angle_alpha   90.00
_cell.angle_beta   90.00
_cell.angle_gamma   90.00
#
_symmetry.space_group_name_H-M   'P 1'
#
loop_
_entity.id
_entity.type
_entity.pdbx_description
1 polymer ?
#
loop_
_entity_poly.entity_id
_entity_poly.type
_entity_poly.pdbx_seq_one_letter_code
_entity_poly.pdbx_strand_id
1 'polypeptide(L)'
;MILDTSVLIAAERRTIRFESLLEKLGDEPVAMAAITASELLHGGHRATDAGARARRGAFVDALLDLIPVLPFGLPEARRHSVLWADL
;
A
#
# COMPACT_ATOMS: atom_id res chain seq x y z
N MET A 1 -3.23 2.22 -12.36
CA MET A 1 -2.93 3.13 -11.22
C MET A 1 -2.07 2.48 -10.12
N ILE A 2 -1.11 3.22 -9.52
CA ILE A 2 -0.38 2.79 -8.32
C ILE A 2 -1.03 3.40 -7.06
N LEU A 3 -1.34 2.58 -6.05
CA LEU A 3 -1.88 3.05 -4.79
C LEU A 3 -0.80 3.58 -3.86
N ASP A 4 -1.03 4.79 -3.35
CA ASP A 4 -0.21 5.39 -2.31
C ASP A 4 -0.55 4.81 -0.92
N THR A 5 0.46 4.78 -0.05
CA THR A 5 0.33 4.28 1.32
C THR A 5 -0.76 5.02 2.11
N SER A 6 -0.93 6.33 1.90
CA SER A 6 -1.95 7.13 2.60
C SER A 6 -3.38 6.69 2.28
N VAL A 7 -3.65 6.29 1.02
CA VAL A 7 -4.96 5.77 0.59
C VAL A 7 -5.26 4.43 1.26
N LEU A 8 -4.25 3.56 1.36
CA LEU A 8 -4.37 2.25 1.99
C LEU A 8 -4.55 2.35 3.51
N ILE A 9 -3.86 3.28 4.17
CA ILE A 9 -4.08 3.57 5.59
C ILE A 9 -5.48 4.16 5.83
N ALA A 10 -5.97 5.00 4.93
CA ALA A 10 -7.33 5.53 5.02
C ALA A 10 -8.39 4.40 4.88
N ALA A 11 -8.13 3.40 4.04
CA ALA A 11 -8.95 2.20 3.96
C ALA A 11 -8.88 1.36 5.24
N GLU A 12 -7.69 1.14 5.81
CA GLU A 12 -7.48 0.42 7.08
C GLU A 12 -8.31 1.03 8.22
N ARG A 13 -8.29 2.37 8.31
CA ARG A 13 -9.02 3.14 9.32
C ARG A 13 -10.53 3.18 9.07
N ARG A 14 -11.03 2.51 8.03
CA ARG A 14 -12.43 2.57 7.54
C ARG A 14 -12.90 3.99 7.20
N THR A 15 -11.96 4.90 6.97
CA THR A 15 -12.28 6.26 6.50
C THR A 15 -12.60 6.29 5.01
N ILE A 16 -12.21 5.25 4.28
CA ILE A 16 -12.58 4.96 2.89
C ILE A 16 -13.04 3.51 2.83
N ARG A 17 -14.10 3.21 2.07
CA ARG A 17 -14.46 1.82 1.72
C ARG A 17 -13.63 1.40 0.51
N PHE A 18 -12.77 0.40 0.70
CA PHE A 18 -11.82 -0.03 -0.33
C PHE A 18 -12.52 -0.61 -1.55
N GLU A 19 -13.61 -1.36 -1.33
CA GLU A 19 -14.45 -1.94 -2.38
C GLU A 19 -15.06 -0.83 -3.24
N SER A 20 -15.58 0.21 -2.60
CA SER A 20 -16.13 1.38 -3.31
C SER A 20 -15.06 2.20 -4.04
N LEU A 21 -13.79 2.10 -3.64
CA LEU A 21 -12.67 2.69 -4.38
C LEU A 21 -12.37 1.85 -5.62
N LEU A 22 -12.32 0.52 -5.49
CA LEU A 22 -12.11 -0.40 -6.62
C LEU A 22 -13.25 -0.30 -7.65
N GLU A 23 -14.52 -0.24 -7.21
CA GLU A 23 -15.68 -0.05 -8.08
C GLU A 23 -15.57 1.24 -8.90
N LYS A 24 -15.07 2.33 -8.31
CA LYS A 24 -14.87 3.61 -9.02
C LYS A 24 -13.76 3.56 -10.05
N LEU A 25 -12.77 2.69 -9.85
CA LEU A 25 -11.66 2.50 -10.78
C LEU A 25 -12.05 1.62 -11.97
N GLY A 26 -13.13 0.82 -11.83
CA GLY A 26 -13.62 -0.06 -12.88
C GLY A 26 -12.54 -1.09 -13.27
N ASP A 27 -12.25 -1.18 -14.57
CA ASP A 27 -11.26 -2.11 -15.12
C ASP A 27 -9.81 -1.56 -15.09
N GLU A 28 -9.59 -0.38 -14.53
CA GLU A 28 -8.24 0.21 -14.44
C GLU A 28 -7.34 -0.68 -13.56
N PRO A 29 -6.21 -1.21 -14.09
CA PRO A 29 -5.35 -2.09 -13.31
C PRO A 29 -4.78 -1.38 -12.08
N VAL A 30 -4.96 -1.98 -10.92
CA VAL A 30 -4.46 -1.46 -9.64
C VAL A 30 -3.26 -2.26 -9.19
N ALA A 31 -2.22 -1.57 -8.74
CA ALA A 31 -1.04 -2.19 -8.14
C ALA A 31 -0.51 -1.33 -6.98
N MET A 32 0.38 -1.88 -6.17
CA MET A 32 1.09 -1.15 -5.12
C MET A 32 2.61 -1.36 -5.23
N ALA A 33 3.40 -0.36 -4.85
CA ALA A 33 4.85 -0.53 -4.82
C ALA A 33 5.28 -1.40 -3.63
N ALA A 34 6.37 -2.16 -3.77
CA ALA A 34 6.96 -2.92 -2.67
C ALA A 34 7.34 -2.04 -1.46
N ILE A 35 7.71 -0.77 -1.72
CA ILE A 35 7.96 0.21 -0.64
C ILE A 35 6.68 0.48 0.15
N THR A 36 5.54 0.70 -0.52
CA THR A 36 4.23 0.89 0.12
C THR A 36 3.82 -0.33 0.96
N ALA A 37 4.02 -1.54 0.44
CA ALA A 37 3.78 -2.77 1.21
C ALA A 37 4.66 -2.83 2.47
N SER A 38 5.95 -2.47 2.36
CA SER A 38 6.88 -2.41 3.49
C SER A 38 6.42 -1.41 4.56
N GLU A 39 5.93 -0.23 4.16
CA GLU A 39 5.43 0.79 5.09
C GLU A 39 4.19 0.31 5.87
N LEU A 40 3.27 -0.39 5.21
CA LEU A 40 2.08 -0.96 5.85
C LEU A 40 2.44 -2.06 6.85
N LEU A 41 3.30 -3.01 6.45
CA LEU A 41 3.80 -4.06 7.34
C LEU A 41 4.51 -3.46 8.56
N HIS A 42 5.35 -2.46 8.34
CA HIS A 42 6.02 -1.73 9.41
C HIS A 42 5.02 -1.08 10.39
N GLY A 43 3.97 -0.45 9.88
CA GLY A 43 2.89 0.14 10.67
C GLY A 43 2.10 -0.89 11.50
N GLY A 44 1.95 -2.11 10.99
CA GLY A 44 1.40 -3.26 11.73
C GLY A 44 2.32 -3.70 12.87
N HIS A 45 3.62 -3.87 12.61
CA HIS A 45 4.59 -4.26 13.63
C HIS A 45 4.73 -3.22 14.75
N ARG A 46 4.66 -1.92 14.44
CA ARG A 46 4.72 -0.83 15.43
C ARG A 46 3.48 -0.69 16.30
N ALA A 47 2.37 -1.36 16.00
CA ALA A 47 1.19 -1.32 16.86
C ALA A 47 1.53 -1.89 18.26
N THR A 48 1.26 -1.10 19.29
CA THR A 48 1.58 -1.42 20.70
C THR A 48 0.53 -2.31 21.34
N ASP A 49 -0.73 -2.15 20.94
CA ASP A 49 -1.83 -3.02 21.34
C ASP A 49 -1.86 -4.30 20.49
N ALA A 50 -1.97 -5.46 21.14
CA ALA A 50 -1.98 -6.76 20.46
C ALA A 50 -3.21 -6.93 19.55
N GLY A 51 -4.36 -6.42 19.97
CA GLY A 51 -5.58 -6.44 19.16
C GLY A 51 -5.49 -5.56 17.92
N ALA A 52 -4.87 -4.38 18.05
CA ALA A 52 -4.54 -3.51 16.94
C ALA A 52 -3.56 -4.17 15.98
N ARG A 53 -2.45 -4.74 16.49
CA ARG A 53 -1.46 -5.45 15.68
C ARG A 53 -2.08 -6.57 14.84
N ALA A 54 -2.90 -7.43 15.44
CA ALA A 54 -3.55 -8.52 14.73
C ALA A 54 -4.49 -8.01 13.62
N ARG A 55 -5.28 -6.96 13.92
CA ARG A 55 -6.21 -6.37 12.96
C ARG A 55 -5.49 -5.69 11.79
N ARG A 56 -4.39 -5.00 12.06
CA ARG A 56 -3.55 -4.38 11.02
C ARG A 56 -2.89 -5.44 10.15
N GLY A 57 -2.33 -6.48 10.76
CA GLY A 57 -1.73 -7.60 10.04
C GLY A 57 -2.71 -8.23 9.06
N ALA A 58 -3.88 -8.64 9.56
CA ALA A 58 -4.93 -9.24 8.71
C ALA A 58 -5.39 -8.32 7.56
N PHE A 59 -5.44 -7.01 7.79
CA PHE A 59 -5.75 -6.05 6.74
C PHE A 59 -4.65 -5.99 5.67
N VAL A 60 -3.38 -5.93 6.09
CA VAL A 60 -2.25 -5.89 5.16
C VAL A 60 -2.14 -7.19 4.36
N ASP A 61 -2.31 -8.35 5.02
CA ASP A 61 -2.30 -9.65 4.35
C ASP A 61 -3.39 -9.72 3.26
N ALA A 62 -4.61 -9.27 3.56
CA ALA A 62 -5.70 -9.22 2.58
C ALA A 62 -5.38 -8.31 1.38
N LEU A 63 -4.69 -7.18 1.59
CA LEU A 63 -4.25 -6.32 0.49
C LEU A 63 -3.20 -7.01 -0.38
N LEU A 64 -2.25 -7.71 0.22
CA LEU A 64 -1.19 -8.42 -0.50
C LEU A 64 -1.72 -9.59 -1.35
N ASP A 65 -2.80 -10.22 -0.91
CA ASP A 65 -3.48 -11.28 -1.67
C ASP A 65 -4.28 -10.73 -2.86
N LEU A 66 -4.80 -9.50 -2.75
CA LEU A 66 -5.70 -8.90 -3.74
C LEU A 66 -4.99 -8.00 -4.76
N ILE A 67 -3.89 -7.36 -4.36
CA ILE A 67 -3.26 -6.28 -5.12
C ILE A 67 -1.85 -6.70 -5.55
N PRO A 68 -1.58 -6.73 -6.86
CA PRO A 68 -0.23 -6.96 -7.36
C PRO A 68 0.79 -5.99 -6.74
N VAL A 69 1.87 -6.54 -6.21
CA VAL A 69 3.01 -5.76 -5.68
C VAL A 69 4.07 -5.63 -6.75
N LEU A 70 4.37 -4.40 -7.15
CA LEU A 70 5.44 -4.08 -8.08
C LEU A 70 6.78 -4.02 -7.33
N PRO A 71 7.82 -4.75 -7.79
CA PRO A 71 9.12 -4.72 -7.14
C PRO A 71 9.75 -3.33 -7.27
N PHE A 72 10.57 -2.97 -6.28
CA PHE A 72 11.41 -1.79 -6.33
C PHE A 72 12.87 -2.21 -6.17
N GLY A 73 13.58 -2.33 -7.29
CA GLY A 73 14.98 -2.73 -7.34
C GLY A 73 15.91 -1.59 -7.76
N LEU A 74 17.15 -1.94 -8.12
CA LEU A 74 18.13 -0.97 -8.62
C LEU A 74 17.67 -0.18 -9.87
N PRO A 75 16.98 -0.78 -10.86
CA PRO A 75 16.49 -0.03 -12.01
C PRO A 75 15.47 1.06 -11.64
N GLU A 76 14.54 0.75 -10.73
CA GLU A 76 13.55 1.69 -10.21
C GLU A 76 14.22 2.79 -9.39
N ALA A 77 15.17 2.41 -8.52
CA ALA A 77 15.94 3.35 -7.71
C ALA A 77 16.71 4.37 -8.57
N ARG A 78 17.33 3.93 -9.69
CA ARG A 78 18.00 4.84 -10.63
C ARG A 78 17.04 5.84 -11.25
N ARG A 79 15.88 5.37 -11.75
CA ARG A 79 14.85 6.25 -12.32
C ARG A 79 14.32 7.25 -11.28
N HIS A 80 14.03 6.76 -10.08
CA HIS A 80 13.59 7.60 -8.97
C HIS A 80 14.61 8.70 -8.64
N SER A 81 15.92 8.38 -8.63
CA SER A 81 16.95 9.37 -8.32
C SER A 81 17.02 10.52 -9.32
N VAL A 82 16.73 10.27 -10.60
CA VAL A 82 16.67 11.32 -11.64
C VAL A 82 15.44 12.20 -11.41
N LEU A 83 14.27 11.59 -11.25
CA LEU A 83 13.02 12.32 -10.99
C LEU A 83 13.13 13.21 -9.75
N TRP A 84 13.77 12.70 -8.69
CA TRP A 84 13.97 13.44 -7.44
C TRP A 84 14.96 14.61 -7.56
N ALA A 85 15.92 14.52 -8.47
CA ALA A 85 16.86 15.62 -8.71
C ALA A 85 16.22 16.80 -9.46
N ASP A 86 15.14 16.53 -10.21
CA ASP A 86 14.42 17.50 -11.02
C ASP A 86 13.21 18.15 -10.29
N LEU A 87 13.01 17.83 -9.01
CA LEU A 87 11.94 18.30 -8.13
C LEU A 87 12.45 19.38 -7.15
#